data_AF-A0A2D6RC38-F1
#
_entry.id   AF-A0A2D6RC38-F1
#
_cell.length_a   1.000
_cell.length_b   1.000
_cell.length_c   1.000
_cell.angle_alpha   90.00
_cell.angle_beta   90.00
_cell.angle_gamma   90.00
#
_symmetry.space_group_name_H-M   'P 1'
#
loop_
_entity.id
_entity.type
_entity.pdbx_description
1 polymer ?
#
loop_
_entity_poly.entity_id
_entity_poly.type
_entity_poly.pdbx_seq_one_letter_code
_entity_poly.pdbx_strand_id
1 'polypeptide(L)'
;MNGFVDFFLKIRNSKFFNTLVISVILASALYAGVSSYDIPSNYIYLLEFFDYGITIFFTIEILIRMIAEKSLVRFFKDGWNVFDFIIVTISLIPVGGAESVFVARLLRIIRI
;
A
#
# COMPACT_ATOMS: atom_id res chain seq x y z
N MET A 1 15.54 -14.32 21.72
CA MET A 1 14.13 -14.19 21.25
C MET A 1 13.90 -12.93 20.38
N ASN A 2 14.83 -12.55 19.50
CA ASN A 2 14.70 -11.31 18.68
C ASN A 2 15.02 -11.47 17.17
N GLY A 3 15.49 -12.64 16.71
CA GLY A 3 15.97 -12.80 15.32
C GLY A 3 14.91 -12.57 14.23
N PHE A 4 13.64 -12.92 14.50
CA PHE A 4 12.55 -12.68 13.56
C PHE A 4 12.28 -11.19 13.33
N VAL A 5 12.28 -10.38 14.40
CA VAL A 5 12.05 -8.94 14.28
C VAL A 5 13.23 -8.25 13.60
N ASP A 6 14.46 -8.65 13.94
CA ASP A 6 15.66 -8.05 13.34
C ASP A 6 15.75 -8.35 11.83
N PHE A 7 15.22 -9.49 11.38
CA PHE A 7 15.05 -9.83 9.97
C PHE A 7 14.04 -8.90 9.27
N PHE A 8 12.85 -8.70 9.84
CA PHE A 8 11.86 -7.77 9.28
C PHE A 8 12.33 -6.30 9.30
N LEU A 9 13.11 -5.90 10.30
CA LEU A 9 13.74 -4.59 10.35
C LEU A 9 14.78 -4.40 9.23
N LYS A 10 15.56 -5.45 8.93
CA LYS A 10 16.48 -5.45 7.77
C LYS A 10 15.74 -5.36 6.44
N ILE A 11 14.61 -6.05 6.30
CA ILE A 11 13.76 -5.97 5.11
C ILE A 11 13.20 -4.55 4.98
N ARG A 12 12.59 -4.00 6.03
CA ARG A 12 12.03 -2.65 6.06
C ARG A 12 13.05 -1.57 5.70
N ASN A 13 14.25 -1.65 6.28
CA ASN A 13 15.32 -0.67 6.06
C ASN A 13 16.11 -0.91 4.77
N SER A 14 15.82 -1.97 4.03
CA SER A 14 16.48 -2.24 2.76
C SER A 14 16.07 -1.20 1.72
N LYS A 15 17.05 -0.56 1.08
CA LYS A 15 16.81 0.31 -0.08
C LYS A 15 15.98 -0.39 -1.14
N PHE A 16 16.18 -1.70 -1.33
CA PHE A 16 15.40 -2.49 -2.28
C PHE A 16 13.91 -2.53 -1.93
N PHE A 17 13.57 -2.75 -0.66
CA PHE A 17 12.16 -2.77 -0.23
C PHE A 17 11.52 -1.39 -0.41
N ASN A 18 12.23 -0.32 -0.04
CA ASN A 18 11.72 1.03 -0.26
C ASN A 18 11.52 1.34 -1.75
N THR A 19 12.47 0.98 -2.62
CA THR A 19 12.34 1.15 -4.07
C THR A 19 11.17 0.34 -4.65
N LEU A 20 10.94 -0.89 -4.17
CA LEU A 20 9.79 -1.69 -4.58
C LEU A 20 8.47 -1.02 -4.17
N VAL A 21 8.38 -0.56 -2.92
CA VAL A 21 7.20 0.15 -2.42
C VAL A 21 6.90 1.40 -3.25
N ILE A 22 7.92 2.21 -3.56
CA ILE A 22 7.79 3.39 -4.43
C ILE A 22 7.30 3.00 -5.81
N SER A 23 7.85 1.93 -6.39
CA SER A 23 7.45 1.44 -7.72
C SER A 23 5.98 1.03 -7.75
N VAL A 24 5.47 0.38 -6.69
CA VAL A 24 4.05 0.01 -6.59
C VAL A 24 3.15 1.22 -6.37
N ILE A 25 3.60 2.24 -5.62
CA ILE A 25 2.87 3.52 -5.51
C ILE A 25 2.73 4.16 -6.90
N LEU A 26 3.82 4.25 -7.66
CA LEU A 26 3.80 4.79 -9.02
C LEU A 26 2.90 3.97 -9.96
N ALA A 27 2.97 2.64 -9.89
CA ALA A 27 2.09 1.76 -10.65
C ALA A 27 0.60 1.98 -10.29
N SER A 28 0.28 2.21 -9.01
CA SER A 28 -1.08 2.52 -8.56
C SER A 28 -1.59 3.88 -9.04
N ALA A 29 -0.68 4.86 -9.16
CA ALA A 29 -1.02 6.18 -9.71
C ALA A 29 -1.29 6.10 -11.22
N LEU A 30 -0.48 5.33 -11.96
CA LEU A 30 -0.70 5.05 -13.37
C LEU A 30 -2.02 4.30 -13.60
N TYR A 31 -2.29 3.27 -12.79
CA TYR A 31 -3.55 2.55 -12.83
C TYR A 31 -4.76 3.49 -12.71
N ALA A 32 -4.75 4.37 -11.71
CA ALA A 32 -5.84 5.31 -11.48
C ALA A 32 -6.01 6.32 -12.64
N GLY A 33 -4.89 6.78 -13.21
CA GLY A 33 -4.92 7.63 -14.41
C GLY A 33 -5.52 6.93 -15.62
N VAL A 34 -5.21 5.64 -15.81
CA VAL A 34 -5.77 4.82 -16.90
C VAL A 34 -7.25 4.49 -16.67
N SER A 35 -7.64 4.16 -15.43
CA SER A 35 -9.04 3.84 -15.09
C SER A 35 -10.00 5.02 -15.19
N SER A 36 -9.48 6.26 -15.25
CA SER A 36 -10.29 7.47 -15.45
C SER A 36 -10.74 7.66 -16.92
N TYR A 37 -10.12 6.94 -17.86
CA TYR A 37 -10.53 6.94 -19.27
C TYR A 37 -11.55 5.83 -19.56
N ASP A 38 -12.26 5.98 -20.67
CA ASP A 38 -13.19 4.97 -21.17
C ASP A 38 -12.39 3.79 -21.76
N ILE A 39 -12.18 2.75 -20.95
CA ILE A 39 -11.35 1.59 -21.29
C ILE A 39 -12.22 0.53 -21.97
N PRO A 40 -11.76 -0.10 -23.08
CA PRO A 40 -12.49 -1.18 -23.72
C PRO A 40 -12.74 -2.34 -22.74
N SER A 41 -13.92 -2.95 -22.80
CA SER A 41 -14.38 -4.02 -21.90
C SER A 41 -13.41 -5.20 -21.77
N ASN A 42 -12.60 -5.48 -22.79
CA ASN A 42 -11.57 -6.53 -22.77
C ASN A 42 -10.45 -6.27 -21.74
N TYR A 43 -10.20 -5.02 -21.35
CA TYR A 43 -9.13 -4.66 -20.42
C TYR A 43 -9.61 -4.37 -19.00
N ILE A 44 -10.93 -4.27 -18.78
CA ILE A 44 -11.51 -4.00 -17.45
C ILE A 44 -11.10 -5.09 -16.45
N TYR A 45 -11.22 -6.37 -16.83
CA TYR A 45 -10.82 -7.49 -15.97
C TYR A 45 -9.33 -7.48 -15.61
N LEU A 46 -8.48 -7.07 -16.56
CA LEU A 46 -7.04 -6.95 -16.32
C LEU A 46 -6.76 -5.81 -15.33
N LEU A 47 -7.44 -4.67 -15.49
CA LEU A 47 -7.34 -3.52 -14.60
C LEU A 47 -7.80 -3.86 -13.18
N GLU A 48 -8.95 -4.51 -13.02
CA GLU A 48 -9.43 -4.97 -11.71
C GLU A 48 -8.44 -5.94 -11.04
N PHE A 49 -7.87 -6.87 -11.81
CA PHE A 49 -6.83 -7.78 -11.30
C PHE A 49 -5.58 -7.01 -10.81
N PHE A 50 -5.14 -6.01 -11.56
CA PHE A 50 -4.03 -5.13 -11.15
C PHE A 50 -4.35 -4.34 -9.88
N ASP A 51 -5.54 -3.76 -9.76
CA ASP A 51 -5.96 -3.02 -8.56
C ASP A 51 -5.99 -3.91 -7.31
N TYR A 52 -6.52 -5.12 -7.47
CA TYR A 52 -6.54 -6.11 -6.40
C TYR A 52 -5.12 -6.53 -5.99
N GLY A 53 -4.24 -6.77 -6.96
CA GLY A 53 -2.82 -7.06 -6.71
C GLY A 53 -2.09 -5.94 -5.95
N ILE A 54 -2.33 -4.69 -6.33
CA ILE A 54 -1.78 -3.51 -5.66
C ILE A 54 -2.28 -3.43 -4.20
N THR A 55 -3.58 -3.67 -3.99
CA THR A 55 -4.19 -3.64 -2.66
C THR A 55 -3.65 -4.75 -1.75
N ILE A 56 -3.47 -5.96 -2.28
CA ILE A 56 -2.81 -7.06 -1.56
C ILE A 56 -1.37 -6.69 -1.20
N PHE A 57 -0.62 -6.12 -2.14
CA PHE A 57 0.77 -5.74 -1.88
C PHE A 57 0.87 -4.75 -0.72
N PHE A 58 0.06 -3.69 -0.72
CA PHE A 58 0.04 -2.73 0.38
C PHE A 58 -0.44 -3.33 1.70
N THR A 59 -1.34 -4.31 1.65
CA THR A 59 -1.75 -5.08 2.83
C THR A 59 -0.58 -5.87 3.41
N ILE A 60 0.22 -6.53 2.57
CA ILE A 60 1.41 -7.25 3.02
C ILE A 60 2.45 -6.27 3.57
N GLU A 61 2.61 -5.10 2.94
CA GLU A 61 3.55 -4.05 3.36
C GLU A 61 3.25 -3.54 4.77
N ILE A 62 2.00 -3.17 5.06
CA ILE A 62 1.59 -2.70 6.39
C ILE A 62 1.73 -3.81 7.44
N LEU A 63 1.45 -5.07 7.07
CA LEU A 63 1.63 -6.22 7.97
C LEU A 63 3.11 -6.44 8.32
N ILE A 64 4.00 -6.38 7.34
CA ILE A 64 5.45 -6.45 7.57
C ILE A 64 5.89 -5.34 8.53
N ARG A 65 5.37 -4.12 8.33
CA ARG A 65 5.68 -2.97 9.19
C ARG A 65 5.16 -3.15 10.62
N MET A 66 3.92 -3.63 10.77
CA MET A 66 3.32 -3.97 12.07
C MET A 66 4.11 -5.05 12.81
N ILE A 67 4.63 -6.07 12.12
CA ILE A 67 5.45 -7.14 12.71
C ILE A 67 6.86 -6.62 13.05
N ALA A 68 7.40 -5.70 12.25
CA ALA A 68 8.68 -5.05 12.51
C ALA A 68 8.62 -4.12 13.74
N GLU A 69 7.49 -3.43 13.94
CA GLU A 69 7.20 -2.75 15.20
C GLU A 69 6.92 -3.81 16.28
N LYS A 70 7.91 -4.08 17.16
CA LYS A 70 7.81 -5.04 18.28
C LYS A 70 6.55 -4.91 19.16
N SER A 71 5.80 -3.82 19.04
CA SER A 71 4.54 -3.57 19.75
C SER A 71 3.53 -2.85 18.85
N LEU A 72 2.33 -3.41 18.74
CA LEU A 72 1.19 -2.76 18.10
C LEU A 72 0.87 -1.41 18.75
N VAL A 73 1.06 -1.27 20.07
CA VAL A 73 0.85 0.01 20.77
C VAL A 73 1.81 1.09 20.27
N ARG A 74 3.02 0.72 19.87
CA ARG A 74 3.99 1.66 19.27
C ARG A 74 3.63 1.99 17.83
N PHE A 75 3.12 1.01 17.08
CA PHE A 75 2.61 1.22 15.73
C PHE A 75 1.44 2.22 15.72
N PHE A 76 0.45 2.04 16.60
CA PHE A 76 -0.70 2.94 16.71
C PHE A 76 -0.39 4.30 17.38
N LYS A 77 0.79 4.46 17.97
CA LYS A 77 1.27 5.77 18.47
C LYS A 77 1.88 6.63 17.37
N ASP A 78 2.34 6.02 16.28
CA ASP A 78 2.86 6.76 15.13
C ASP A 78 1.71 7.09 14.18
N GLY A 79 1.39 8.38 14.08
CA GLY A 79 0.30 8.87 13.24
C GLY A 79 0.45 8.49 11.76
N TRP A 80 1.69 8.34 11.26
CA TRP A 80 1.94 7.93 9.88
C TRP A 80 1.59 6.47 9.63
N ASN A 81 1.88 5.59 10.58
CA ASN A 81 1.53 4.18 10.52
C ASN A 81 0.02 3.97 10.62
N VAL A 82 -0.65 4.74 11.49
CA VAL A 82 -2.12 4.73 11.61
C VAL A 82 -2.79 5.21 10.32
N PHE A 83 -2.31 6.32 9.75
CA PHE A 83 -2.80 6.82 8.48
C PHE A 83 -2.66 5.76 7.38
N ASP A 84 -1.49 5.15 7.26
CA ASP A 84 -1.24 4.14 6.25
C ASP A 84 -2.13 2.90 6.39
N PHE A 85 -2.34 2.44 7.63
CA PHE A 85 -3.25 1.34 7.97
C PHE A 85 -4.70 1.67 7.57
N ILE A 86 -5.17 2.88 7.83
CA ILE A 86 -6.51 3.33 7.44
C ILE A 86 -6.63 3.33 5.92
N ILE A 87 -5.62 3.84 5.18
CA ILE A 87 -5.68 3.85 3.71
C ILE A 87 -5.70 2.43 3.13
N VAL A 88 -4.91 1.49 3.67
CA VAL A 88 -4.99 0.08 3.26
C VAL A 88 -6.39 -0.49 3.54
N THR A 89 -6.92 -0.24 4.74
CA THR A 89 -8.22 -0.78 5.17
C THR A 89 -9.36 -0.25 4.31
N ILE A 90 -9.35 1.04 3.98
CA ILE A 90 -10.34 1.64 3.08
C ILE A 90 -10.17 1.10 1.65
N SER A 91 -8.94 0.86 1.19
CA SER A 91 -8.68 0.29 -0.14
C SER A 91 -9.14 -1.17 -0.28
N LEU A 92 -9.25 -1.92 0.83
CA LEU A 92 -9.76 -3.29 0.84
C LEU A 92 -11.29 -3.37 0.67
N ILE A 93 -11.99 -2.28 0.99
CA ILE A 93 -13.43 -2.18 0.77
C ILE A 93 -13.61 -1.50 -0.60
N PRO A 94 -14.17 -2.17 -1.61
CA PRO A 94 -14.56 -1.52 -2.86
C PRO A 94 -15.80 -0.65 -2.61
N VAL A 95 -15.65 0.40 -1.81
CA VAL A 95 -16.63 1.48 -1.70
C VAL A 95 -16.45 2.29 -2.98
N GLY A 96 -17.53 2.55 -3.73
CA GLY A 96 -17.52 3.14 -5.08
C GLY A 96 -16.99 4.59 -5.22
N GLY A 97 -15.89 4.92 -4.56
CA GLY A 97 -15.14 6.16 -4.70
C GLY A 97 -13.68 5.86 -5.06
N ALA A 98 -13.45 5.38 -6.29
CA ALA A 98 -12.09 5.17 -6.81
C ALA A 98 -11.23 6.45 -6.71
N GLU A 99 -11.87 7.62 -6.88
CA GLU A 99 -11.28 8.96 -6.78
C GLU A 99 -10.67 9.26 -5.39
N SER A 100 -11.39 8.94 -4.30
CA SER A 100 -10.94 9.24 -2.93
C SER A 100 -9.85 8.28 -2.47
N VAL A 101 -9.95 7.01 -2.88
CA VAL A 101 -8.93 5.98 -2.64
C VAL A 101 -7.64 6.33 -3.40
N PHE A 102 -7.74 6.85 -4.62
CA PHE A 102 -6.60 7.31 -5.40
C PHE A 102 -5.82 8.43 -4.71
N VAL A 103 -6.49 9.51 -4.29
CA VAL A 103 -5.84 10.62 -3.59
C VAL A 103 -5.12 10.11 -2.34
N ALA A 104 -5.75 9.22 -1.59
CA ALA A 104 -5.14 8.58 -0.43
C ALA A 104 -3.89 7.75 -0.75
N ARG A 105 -3.89 7.01 -1.87
CA ARG A 105 -2.72 6.24 -2.35
C ARG A 105 -1.56 7.18 -2.74
N LEU A 106 -1.84 8.33 -3.35
CA LEU A 106 -0.82 9.32 -3.70
C LEU A 106 -0.16 9.96 -2.48
N LEU A 107 -0.92 10.24 -1.42
CA LEU A 107 -0.38 10.81 -0.19
C LEU A 107 0.71 9.95 0.46
N ARG A 108 0.79 8.66 0.11
CA ARG A 108 1.87 7.77 0.53
C ARG A 108 3.25 8.17 -0.02
N ILE A 109 3.35 8.97 -1.07
CA ILE A 109 4.66 9.44 -1.55
C ILE A 109 5.36 10.36 -0.54
N ILE A 110 4.58 11.05 0.29
CA ILE A 110 5.04 12.01 1.30
C ILE A 110 5.73 11.30 2.48
N ARG A 111 5.53 9.98 2.63
CA ARG A 111 6.07 9.19 3.75
C ARG A 111 7.52 8.75 3.56
N ILE A 112 8.07 8.88 2.35
CA ILE A 112 9.45 8.49 1.97
C ILE A 112 10.41 9.62 2.28
#